data_AF-A0A2D7TM57-F1
#
_entry.id   AF-A0A2D7TM57-F1
#
_cell.length_a   1.000
_cell.length_b   1.000
_cell.length_c   1.000
_cell.angle_alpha   90.00
_cell.angle_beta   90.00
_cell.angle_gamma   90.00
#
_symmetry.space_group_name_H-M   'P 1'
#
loop_
_entity.id
_entity.type
_entity.pdbx_description
1 polymer ?
#
loop_
_entity_poly.entity_id
_entity_poly.type
_entity_poly.pdbx_seq_one_letter_code
_entity_poly.pdbx_strand_id
1 'polypeptide(L)'
;MASNWSNLGLRLMTTGENDNTWGGQTNDNWNRMEDSTDGYMSVALSSTSHTATFTTQPTSYADEEGRQRVINYTGSPGGTCTVTLPNIEKVYVIRNNTDQSLILTAGTGAATVTLASGFDAQVYVDGSDEVNNCFDQMTGSVPTTSQVVTALSGATLTGALTIDNDLTLQGAAANIVFDESDNALEFATNAKAKFGSANDLEIYSDGTNSYISESGGSGNLKLQGQTVRLEKTDGEIMLEATNDGAVDLYHDGTKIISTTASGLANNSGDFVLDVVGDISLDAGGGDIVLGDDGTQFGSLTNSSSNLIIKSGSTTAATFSGANVTFAGTLASGAITSSGNITAYSDQQLKSDIKTIDNALDKVSQMRGVTFIKDDKQSSGVIAQEMEKIAPELVIDGEYKSVAYGNIVGYLIEAVKELKVELETHKKNCHCKEE
;
A
#
# COMPACT_ATOMS: atom_id res chain seq x y z
N MET A 1 79.62 -49.16 24.54
CA MET A 1 78.86 -50.43 24.55
C MET A 1 77.57 -50.15 23.82
N ALA A 2 77.25 -50.90 22.77
CA ALA A 2 75.98 -50.75 22.07
C ALA A 2 74.85 -50.94 23.08
N SER A 3 73.81 -50.11 23.00
CA SER A 3 72.68 -50.15 23.92
C SER A 3 72.04 -51.54 23.93
N ASN A 4 71.82 -52.13 25.10
CA ASN A 4 71.04 -53.37 25.27
C ASN A 4 69.53 -53.07 25.25
N TRP A 5 69.11 -52.00 24.58
CA TRP A 5 67.73 -51.53 24.56
C TRP A 5 67.30 -51.29 23.12
N SER A 6 66.10 -51.73 22.81
CA SER A 6 65.43 -51.53 21.53
C SER A 6 64.90 -50.08 21.40
N ASN A 7 64.28 -49.73 20.27
CA ASN A 7 63.88 -48.35 19.97
C ASN A 7 62.74 -47.85 20.88
N LEU A 8 61.89 -48.74 21.40
CA LEU A 8 60.86 -48.42 22.39
C LEU A 8 61.32 -48.68 23.84
N GLY A 9 62.62 -48.95 24.03
CA GLY A 9 63.20 -49.11 25.37
C GLY A 9 62.88 -50.45 26.02
N LEU A 10 62.77 -51.54 25.25
CA LEU A 10 62.76 -52.91 25.78
C LEU A 10 64.19 -53.40 25.96
N ARG A 11 64.48 -54.02 27.11
CA ARG A 11 65.82 -54.57 27.37
C ARG A 11 66.03 -55.82 26.52
N LEU A 12 66.91 -55.72 25.54
CA LEU A 12 67.38 -56.82 24.72
C LEU A 12 68.34 -57.71 25.52
N MET A 13 68.40 -58.99 25.17
CA MET A 13 69.40 -59.90 25.73
C MET A 13 70.79 -59.53 25.24
N THR A 14 71.75 -59.58 26.16
CA THR A 14 73.15 -59.23 25.92
C THR A 14 73.81 -60.31 25.06
N THR A 15 74.82 -59.94 24.27
CA THR A 15 75.61 -60.89 23.48
C THR A 15 76.17 -62.01 24.37
N GLY A 16 75.79 -63.25 24.07
CA GLY A 16 76.17 -64.46 24.83
C GLY A 16 75.14 -64.92 25.88
N GLU A 17 74.13 -64.10 26.23
CA GLU A 17 73.03 -64.53 27.09
C GLU A 17 72.08 -65.47 26.31
N ASN A 18 71.89 -66.70 26.80
CA ASN A 18 71.08 -67.73 26.14
C ASN A 18 71.49 -68.01 24.68
N ASP A 19 72.81 -68.01 24.42
CA ASP A 19 73.39 -68.30 23.11
C ASP A 19 73.05 -69.73 22.63
N ASN A 20 72.78 -69.89 21.34
CA ASN A 20 72.26 -71.12 20.70
C ASN A 20 70.93 -71.69 21.27
N THR A 21 70.19 -70.92 22.06
CA THR A 21 68.84 -71.30 22.51
C THR A 21 67.79 -70.29 22.04
N TRP A 22 67.50 -69.25 22.82
CA TRP A 22 66.41 -68.31 22.53
C TRP A 22 66.83 -66.84 22.49
N GLY A 23 68.07 -66.49 22.87
CA GLY A 23 68.50 -65.10 23.03
C GLY A 23 68.37 -64.24 21.77
N GLY A 24 69.04 -64.63 20.68
CA GLY A 24 68.98 -63.92 19.39
C GLY A 24 67.58 -63.89 18.77
N GLN A 25 66.89 -65.04 18.76
CA GLN A 25 65.52 -65.13 18.23
C GLN A 25 64.53 -64.26 19.01
N THR A 26 64.72 -64.11 20.33
CA THR A 26 63.88 -63.25 21.16
C THR A 26 64.12 -61.78 20.84
N ASN A 27 65.38 -61.35 20.68
CA ASN A 27 65.68 -59.99 20.26
C ASN A 27 65.10 -59.68 18.87
N ASP A 28 65.22 -60.61 17.91
CA ASP A 28 64.61 -60.49 16.59
C ASP A 28 63.08 -60.34 16.66
N ASN A 29 62.42 -61.13 17.53
CA ASN A 29 60.97 -61.02 17.74
C ASN A 29 60.58 -59.69 18.41
N TRP A 30 61.39 -59.19 19.34
CA TRP A 30 61.16 -57.88 19.94
C TRP A 30 61.27 -56.76 18.93
N ASN A 31 62.33 -56.75 18.11
CA ASN A 31 62.48 -55.75 17.06
C ASN A 31 61.29 -55.77 16.09
N ARG A 32 60.79 -56.95 15.71
CA ARG A 32 59.58 -57.07 14.87
C ARG A 32 58.31 -56.56 15.53
N MET A 33 58.16 -56.76 16.85
CA MET A 33 57.02 -56.20 17.59
C MET A 33 57.09 -54.68 17.64
N GLU A 34 58.28 -54.11 17.79
CA GLU A 34 58.45 -52.66 17.77
C GLU A 34 58.12 -52.07 16.40
N ASP A 35 58.66 -52.65 15.33
CA ASP A 35 58.37 -52.23 13.97
C ASP A 35 56.86 -52.18 13.73
N SER A 36 56.14 -53.21 14.18
CA SER A 36 54.69 -53.30 14.00
C SER A 36 53.88 -52.35 14.86
N THR A 37 54.45 -51.87 15.96
CA THR A 37 53.75 -51.02 16.93
C THR A 37 53.97 -49.54 16.62
N ASP A 38 55.22 -49.15 16.36
CA ASP A 38 55.62 -47.73 16.18
C ASP A 38 56.82 -47.57 15.23
N GLY A 39 57.16 -48.60 14.46
CA GLY A 39 58.24 -48.54 13.49
C GLY A 39 58.02 -47.45 12.44
N TYR A 40 59.09 -46.77 12.05
CA TYR A 40 59.11 -45.76 11.00
C TYR A 40 60.16 -46.11 9.94
N MET A 41 59.76 -46.08 8.67
CA MET A 41 60.69 -46.21 7.55
C MET A 41 60.39 -45.20 6.44
N SER A 42 61.45 -44.65 5.87
CA SER A 42 61.37 -43.80 4.68
C SER A 42 61.83 -44.57 3.45
N VAL A 43 60.99 -44.57 2.41
CA VAL A 43 61.20 -45.32 1.17
C VAL A 43 61.23 -44.34 0.02
N ALA A 44 62.29 -44.35 -0.78
CA ALA A 44 62.39 -43.50 -1.97
C ALA A 44 61.83 -44.24 -3.19
N LEU A 45 60.76 -43.72 -3.78
CA LEU A 45 60.13 -44.25 -4.98
C LEU A 45 60.76 -43.63 -6.22
N SER A 46 61.09 -44.48 -7.20
CA SER A 46 61.71 -44.09 -8.47
C SER A 46 60.98 -44.64 -9.71
N SER A 47 59.81 -45.26 -9.52
CA SER A 47 58.99 -45.86 -10.56
C SER A 47 57.52 -45.78 -10.20
N THR A 48 56.63 -45.95 -11.18
CA THR A 48 55.17 -45.92 -11.00
C THR A 48 54.59 -47.20 -10.38
N SER A 49 55.45 -48.12 -9.91
CA SER A 49 55.05 -49.32 -9.17
C SER A 49 56.11 -49.65 -8.14
N HIS A 50 55.68 -50.06 -6.94
CA HIS A 50 56.52 -50.47 -5.83
C HIS A 50 55.81 -51.56 -5.02
N THR A 51 56.56 -52.55 -4.55
CA THR A 51 56.01 -53.60 -3.66
C THR A 51 56.75 -53.51 -2.33
N ALA A 52 56.01 -53.24 -1.27
CA ALA A 52 56.56 -53.15 0.07
C ALA A 52 57.19 -54.49 0.48
N THR A 53 58.43 -54.43 0.95
CA THR A 53 59.16 -55.61 1.41
C THR A 53 58.50 -56.24 2.64
N PHE A 54 58.32 -57.56 2.62
CA PHE A 54 57.80 -58.33 3.76
C PHE A 54 58.08 -59.82 3.61
N THR A 55 58.59 -60.46 4.67
CA THR A 55 58.84 -61.90 4.71
C THR A 55 57.92 -62.56 5.73
N THR A 56 57.08 -63.51 5.31
CA THR A 56 56.07 -64.17 6.17
C THR A 56 56.68 -65.05 7.27
N GLN A 57 57.84 -65.67 7.02
CA GLN A 57 58.54 -66.56 7.97
C GLN A 57 60.06 -66.32 7.96
N PRO A 58 60.54 -65.19 8.50
CA PRO A 58 61.95 -64.85 8.45
C PRO A 58 62.76 -65.67 9.47
N THR A 59 63.97 -66.11 9.07
CA THR A 59 64.91 -66.84 9.93
C THR A 59 65.89 -65.93 10.68
N SER A 60 65.92 -64.63 10.36
CA SER A 60 66.68 -63.57 11.03
C SER A 60 65.93 -62.23 10.95
N TYR A 61 66.27 -61.26 11.81
CA TYR A 61 65.71 -59.92 11.72
C TYR A 61 66.20 -59.16 10.49
N ALA A 62 65.28 -58.46 9.84
CA ALA A 62 65.54 -57.49 8.79
C ALA A 62 64.49 -56.37 8.88
N ASP A 63 64.92 -55.15 8.59
CA ASP A 63 64.03 -54.01 8.41
C ASP A 63 63.23 -54.19 7.13
N GLU A 64 61.91 -54.29 7.25
CA GLU A 64 61.00 -54.53 6.13
C GLU A 64 59.85 -53.51 6.16
N GLU A 65 59.51 -52.92 5.02
CA GLU A 65 58.45 -51.90 4.91
C GLU A 65 57.12 -52.38 5.47
N GLY A 66 56.73 -53.61 5.12
CA GLY A 66 55.50 -54.25 5.57
C GLY A 66 55.42 -54.49 7.08
N ARG A 67 56.56 -54.45 7.79
CA ARG A 67 56.58 -54.55 9.25
C ARG A 67 56.41 -53.22 9.94
N GLN A 68 56.62 -52.09 9.27
CA GLN A 68 56.59 -50.78 9.88
C GLN A 68 55.16 -50.34 10.19
N ARG A 69 54.98 -49.54 11.24
CA ARG A 69 53.72 -48.87 11.55
C ARG A 69 53.53 -47.67 10.63
N VAL A 70 54.60 -46.91 10.39
CA VAL A 70 54.62 -45.69 9.58
C VAL A 70 55.55 -45.90 8.40
N ILE A 71 55.04 -45.70 7.18
CA ILE A 71 55.84 -45.71 5.96
C ILE A 71 55.76 -44.35 5.31
N ASN A 72 56.91 -43.71 5.13
CA ASN A 72 57.05 -42.43 4.46
C ASN A 72 57.59 -42.63 3.05
N TYR A 73 56.71 -42.58 2.06
CA TYR A 73 57.13 -42.63 0.67
C TYR A 73 57.62 -41.24 0.23
N THR A 74 58.80 -41.20 -0.36
CA THR A 74 59.53 -40.00 -0.80
C THR A 74 60.02 -40.19 -2.23
N GLY A 75 60.59 -39.16 -2.86
CA GLY A 75 61.14 -39.28 -4.21
C GLY A 75 60.16 -38.89 -5.31
N SER A 76 60.52 -39.18 -6.56
CA SER A 76 59.75 -38.78 -7.75
C SER A 76 59.54 -39.98 -8.67
N PRO A 77 58.39 -40.67 -8.59
CA PRO A 77 58.11 -41.87 -9.39
C PRO A 77 57.80 -41.58 -10.88
N GLY A 78 57.71 -40.31 -11.29
CA GLY A 78 57.43 -39.90 -12.67
C GLY A 78 55.95 -39.99 -13.11
N GLY A 79 55.08 -40.41 -12.20
CA GLY A 79 53.62 -40.48 -12.35
C GLY A 79 53.00 -41.15 -11.11
N THR A 80 51.68 -41.31 -11.08
CA THR A 80 51.00 -42.01 -9.98
C THR A 80 51.63 -43.38 -9.74
N CYS A 81 52.07 -43.65 -8.50
CA CYS A 81 52.72 -44.90 -8.14
C CYS A 81 51.77 -45.86 -7.45
N THR A 82 51.62 -47.07 -7.98
CA THR A 82 50.92 -48.16 -7.30
C THR A 82 51.84 -48.83 -6.30
N VAL A 83 51.52 -48.72 -5.01
CA VAL A 83 52.25 -49.32 -3.90
C VAL A 83 51.48 -50.54 -3.40
N THR A 84 52.07 -51.72 -3.58
CA THR A 84 51.51 -52.99 -3.11
C THR A 84 52.02 -53.27 -1.69
N LEU A 85 51.15 -53.10 -0.71
CA LEU A 85 51.36 -53.47 0.68
C LEU A 85 51.27 -55.00 0.84
N PRO A 86 51.95 -55.59 1.84
CA PRO A 86 51.83 -57.03 2.06
C PRO A 86 50.41 -57.39 2.48
N ASN A 87 49.98 -58.54 2.02
CA ASN A 87 48.66 -59.07 2.30
C ASN A 87 48.57 -59.69 3.70
N ILE A 88 48.56 -58.83 4.71
CA ILE A 88 48.49 -59.20 6.13
C ILE A 88 47.51 -58.28 6.85
N GLU A 89 46.83 -58.80 7.87
CA GLU A 89 45.93 -58.02 8.71
C GLU A 89 46.72 -56.97 9.50
N LYS A 90 46.69 -55.70 9.07
CA LYS A 90 47.52 -54.65 9.67
C LYS A 90 47.03 -53.25 9.35
N VAL A 91 47.17 -52.37 10.35
CA VAL A 91 47.00 -50.93 10.17
C VAL A 91 48.35 -50.25 9.94
N TYR A 92 48.43 -49.46 8.87
CA TYR A 92 49.56 -48.61 8.51
C TYR A 92 49.20 -47.13 8.62
N VAL A 93 50.19 -46.30 8.90
CA VAL A 93 50.16 -44.87 8.64
C VAL A 93 51.07 -44.61 7.44
N ILE A 94 50.50 -44.21 6.32
CA ILE A 94 51.23 -43.93 5.10
C ILE A 94 51.35 -42.42 4.93
N ARG A 95 52.58 -41.94 4.73
CA ARG A 95 52.85 -40.55 4.35
C ARG A 95 53.26 -40.50 2.89
N ASN A 96 52.59 -39.67 2.10
CA ASN A 96 52.97 -39.43 0.72
C ASN A 96 53.75 -38.12 0.58
N ASN A 97 55.06 -38.19 0.80
CA ASN A 97 56.01 -37.11 0.52
C ASN A 97 56.67 -37.26 -0.86
N THR A 98 56.02 -37.96 -1.80
CA THR A 98 56.39 -37.94 -3.22
C THR A 98 55.77 -36.74 -3.92
N ASP A 99 56.18 -36.46 -5.15
CA ASP A 99 55.59 -35.43 -6.01
C ASP A 99 54.37 -35.90 -6.82
N GLN A 100 53.90 -37.13 -6.59
CA GLN A 100 52.77 -37.76 -7.30
C GLN A 100 51.78 -38.41 -6.32
N SER A 101 50.62 -38.83 -6.81
CA SER A 101 49.68 -39.63 -6.02
C SER A 101 50.18 -41.07 -5.85
N LEU A 102 49.81 -41.71 -4.74
CA LEU A 102 49.98 -43.14 -4.51
C LEU A 102 48.65 -43.86 -4.63
N ILE A 103 48.64 -45.05 -5.22
CA ILE A 103 47.54 -46.00 -5.14
C ILE A 103 47.99 -47.14 -4.23
N LEU A 104 47.45 -47.20 -3.02
CA LEU A 104 47.74 -48.24 -2.05
C LEU A 104 46.85 -49.45 -2.35
N THR A 105 47.47 -50.60 -2.54
CA THR A 105 46.81 -51.87 -2.86
C THR A 105 47.42 -53.02 -2.08
N ALA A 106 46.72 -54.14 -1.97
CA ALA A 106 47.21 -55.38 -1.38
C ALA A 106 46.63 -56.57 -2.14
N GLY A 107 47.30 -57.72 -2.10
CA GLY A 107 46.80 -58.96 -2.74
C GLY A 107 46.49 -58.78 -4.24
N THR A 108 45.27 -59.13 -4.65
CA THR A 108 44.77 -59.02 -6.03
C THR A 108 44.17 -57.66 -6.39
N GLY A 109 44.10 -56.72 -5.44
CA GLY A 109 43.83 -55.30 -5.67
C GLY A 109 42.38 -54.91 -5.92
N ALA A 110 41.43 -55.51 -5.20
CA ALA A 110 40.00 -55.21 -5.36
C ALA A 110 39.61 -53.83 -4.78
N ALA A 111 40.12 -53.47 -3.60
CA ALA A 111 39.93 -52.16 -2.98
C ALA A 111 41.28 -51.43 -2.84
N THR A 112 41.31 -50.16 -3.25
CA THR A 112 42.52 -49.32 -3.20
C THR A 112 42.25 -47.99 -2.53
N VAL A 113 43.25 -47.45 -1.86
CA VAL A 113 43.22 -46.08 -1.32
C VAL A 113 44.15 -45.21 -2.15
N THR A 114 43.60 -44.17 -2.77
CA THR A 114 44.41 -43.18 -3.48
C THR A 114 44.79 -42.05 -2.52
N LEU A 115 46.09 -41.82 -2.35
CA LEU A 115 46.63 -40.79 -1.48
C LEU A 115 47.35 -39.73 -2.33
N ALA A 116 46.82 -38.50 -2.35
CA ALA A 116 47.45 -37.40 -3.09
C ALA A 116 48.81 -37.00 -2.49
N SER A 117 49.68 -36.39 -3.29
CA SER A 117 50.97 -35.84 -2.83
C SER A 117 50.75 -34.85 -1.67
N GLY A 118 51.57 -34.96 -0.62
CA GLY A 118 51.53 -34.12 0.57
C GLY A 118 50.50 -34.53 1.63
N PHE A 119 49.73 -35.60 1.40
CA PHE A 119 48.75 -36.10 2.36
C PHE A 119 49.23 -37.37 3.07
N ASP A 120 48.71 -37.57 4.28
CA ASP A 120 48.89 -38.77 5.10
C ASP A 120 47.57 -39.54 5.19
N ALA A 121 47.62 -40.87 5.30
CA ALA A 121 46.46 -41.71 5.54
C ALA A 121 46.75 -42.81 6.56
N GLN A 122 45.77 -43.14 7.39
CA GLN A 122 45.77 -44.38 8.15
C GLN A 122 44.94 -45.41 7.38
N VAL A 123 45.57 -46.50 6.97
CA VAL A 123 44.94 -47.55 6.18
C VAL A 123 44.99 -48.88 6.90
N TYR A 124 43.98 -49.71 6.69
CA TYR A 124 43.88 -51.06 7.20
C TYR A 124 43.90 -52.04 6.03
N VAL A 125 44.86 -52.96 6.05
CA VAL A 125 44.90 -54.14 5.19
C VAL A 125 44.24 -55.28 5.95
N ASP A 126 43.30 -55.98 5.32
CA ASP A 126 42.47 -57.00 5.97
C ASP A 126 43.11 -58.41 6.02
N GLY A 127 44.23 -58.60 5.31
CA GLY A 127 44.91 -59.88 5.17
C GLY A 127 44.39 -60.78 4.04
N SER A 128 43.49 -60.29 3.18
CA SER A 128 43.03 -60.98 1.95
C SER A 128 43.45 -60.24 0.67
N ASP A 129 42.94 -59.04 0.43
CA ASP A 129 43.19 -58.29 -0.83
C ASP A 129 42.65 -56.86 -0.83
N GLU A 130 42.28 -56.33 0.34
CA GLU A 130 41.66 -55.01 0.44
C GLU A 130 42.51 -54.05 1.27
N VAL A 131 42.67 -52.82 0.77
CA VAL A 131 43.19 -51.68 1.54
C VAL A 131 42.03 -50.73 1.79
N ASN A 132 41.71 -50.52 3.07
CA ASN A 132 40.63 -49.65 3.50
C ASN A 132 41.20 -48.41 4.19
N ASN A 133 40.75 -47.21 3.83
CA ASN A 133 41.07 -46.02 4.60
C ASN A 133 40.26 -46.06 5.90
N CYS A 134 40.94 -45.96 7.04
CA CYS A 134 40.30 -46.05 8.36
C CYS A 134 39.30 -44.91 8.63
N PHE A 135 39.33 -43.84 7.84
CA PHE A 135 38.49 -42.66 8.04
C PHE A 135 37.49 -42.37 6.90
N ASP A 136 37.55 -43.06 5.75
CA ASP A 136 36.68 -42.77 4.59
C ASP A 136 35.18 -43.01 4.86
N GLN A 137 34.86 -43.82 5.88
CA GLN A 137 33.48 -44.10 6.29
C GLN A 137 33.13 -43.53 7.68
N MET A 138 33.88 -42.54 8.18
CA MET A 138 33.45 -41.80 9.38
C MET A 138 32.20 -40.97 9.06
N THR A 139 31.03 -41.56 9.23
CA THR A 139 29.74 -40.88 9.18
C THR A 139 29.46 -40.23 10.53
N GLY A 140 30.12 -39.11 10.80
CA GLY A 140 29.94 -38.34 12.02
C GLY A 140 30.72 -37.04 11.92
N SER A 141 30.07 -35.91 12.23
CA SER A 141 30.66 -34.58 12.17
C SER A 141 32.00 -34.57 12.89
N VAL A 142 33.08 -34.31 12.15
CA VAL A 142 34.38 -33.94 12.74
C VAL A 142 34.12 -32.63 13.49
N PRO A 143 34.17 -32.58 14.83
CA PRO A 143 33.82 -31.39 15.58
C PRO A 143 34.99 -30.41 15.46
N THR A 144 34.94 -29.58 14.42
CA THR A 144 35.81 -28.41 14.30
C THR A 144 34.94 -27.18 14.12
N THR A 145 35.36 -26.11 14.77
CA THR A 145 34.60 -24.88 15.09
C THR A 145 34.26 -24.00 13.88
N SER A 146 34.57 -24.42 12.65
CA SER A 146 34.27 -23.65 11.45
C SER A 146 34.38 -24.53 10.21
N GLN A 147 33.24 -24.99 9.68
CA GLN A 147 33.17 -25.49 8.32
C GLN A 147 32.79 -24.33 7.40
N VAL A 148 33.65 -23.98 6.45
CA VAL A 148 33.22 -23.23 5.26
C VAL A 148 32.48 -24.23 4.37
N VAL A 149 31.18 -24.37 4.59
CA VAL A 149 30.32 -25.14 3.69
C VAL A 149 30.13 -24.31 2.42
N THR A 150 30.94 -24.59 1.40
CA THR A 150 30.93 -23.80 0.14
C THR A 150 29.73 -24.09 -0.77
N ALA A 151 29.05 -25.23 -0.58
CA ALA A 151 27.81 -25.54 -1.28
C ALA A 151 27.00 -26.60 -0.51
N LEU A 152 25.71 -26.33 -0.30
CA LEU A 152 24.78 -27.26 0.30
C LEU A 152 23.53 -27.30 -0.60
N SER A 153 23.27 -28.43 -1.26
CA SER A 153 22.12 -28.62 -2.16
C SER A 153 21.16 -29.64 -1.56
N GLY A 154 19.89 -29.25 -1.38
CA GLY A 154 18.84 -30.15 -0.88
C GLY A 154 18.97 -30.54 0.61
N ALA A 155 19.78 -29.81 1.39
CA ALA A 155 19.94 -30.08 2.80
C ALA A 155 18.82 -29.44 3.64
N THR A 156 18.38 -30.17 4.67
CA THR A 156 17.51 -29.65 5.72
C THR A 156 18.37 -29.30 6.93
N LEU A 157 18.37 -28.04 7.35
CA LEU A 157 18.97 -27.66 8.63
C LEU A 157 17.98 -28.01 9.75
N THR A 158 18.43 -28.80 10.72
CA THR A 158 17.68 -29.12 11.94
C THR A 158 18.31 -28.37 13.12
N GLY A 159 17.49 -27.64 13.88
CA GLY A 159 17.96 -26.79 14.98
C GLY A 159 17.93 -25.30 14.67
N ALA A 160 18.53 -24.49 15.55
CA ALA A 160 18.61 -23.04 15.37
C ALA A 160 19.72 -22.69 14.36
N LEU A 161 19.42 -21.75 13.47
CA LEU A 161 20.40 -21.13 12.57
C LEU A 161 20.77 -19.76 13.13
N THR A 162 22.07 -19.54 13.34
CA THR A 162 22.65 -18.23 13.67
C THR A 162 23.63 -17.89 12.57
N ILE A 163 23.56 -16.65 12.08
CA ILE A 163 24.43 -16.16 11.01
C ILE A 163 25.10 -14.89 11.53
N ASP A 164 26.43 -14.87 11.49
CA ASP A 164 27.27 -13.79 12.05
C ASP A 164 27.47 -12.61 11.09
N ASN A 165 26.86 -12.66 9.89
CA ASN A 165 26.86 -11.60 8.87
C ASN A 165 25.49 -11.65 8.15
N ASP A 166 25.42 -11.08 6.94
CA ASP A 166 24.19 -11.07 6.15
C ASP A 166 23.72 -12.47 5.71
N LEU A 167 22.40 -12.63 5.64
CA LEU A 167 21.75 -13.76 4.98
C LEU A 167 21.12 -13.30 3.66
N THR A 168 21.69 -13.73 2.53
CA THR A 168 21.06 -13.55 1.22
C THR A 168 20.23 -14.76 0.83
N LEU A 169 18.92 -14.56 0.68
CA LEU A 169 18.00 -15.51 0.06
C LEU A 169 17.90 -15.18 -1.42
N GLN A 170 18.55 -15.99 -2.25
CA GLN A 170 18.59 -15.77 -3.70
C GLN A 170 17.27 -16.14 -4.36
N GLY A 171 16.63 -15.17 -5.00
CA GLY A 171 15.52 -15.41 -5.93
C GLY A 171 16.02 -15.43 -7.37
N ALA A 172 15.21 -15.99 -8.29
CA ALA A 172 15.57 -16.03 -9.70
C ALA A 172 15.68 -14.63 -10.35
N ALA A 173 14.93 -13.66 -9.83
CA ALA A 173 14.84 -12.31 -10.38
C ALA A 173 15.29 -11.22 -9.40
N ALA A 174 15.09 -11.42 -8.10
CA ALA A 174 15.45 -10.48 -7.05
C ALA A 174 15.70 -11.22 -5.73
N ASN A 175 16.62 -10.69 -4.92
CA ASN A 175 17.02 -11.29 -3.65
C ASN A 175 16.27 -10.66 -2.47
N ILE A 176 16.27 -11.38 -1.36
CA ILE A 176 15.89 -10.87 -0.04
C ILE A 176 17.13 -10.98 0.85
N VAL A 177 17.45 -9.93 1.60
CA VAL A 177 18.67 -9.88 2.42
C VAL A 177 18.27 -9.57 3.86
N PHE A 178 18.71 -10.37 4.83
CA PHE A 178 18.84 -9.89 6.20
C PHE A 178 20.19 -9.20 6.30
N ASP A 179 20.19 -7.88 6.27
CA ASP A 179 21.40 -7.06 6.31
C ASP A 179 21.70 -6.73 7.78
N GLU A 180 22.81 -7.26 8.29
CA GLU A 180 23.24 -7.05 9.67
C GLU A 180 23.60 -5.57 9.90
N SER A 181 24.24 -4.96 8.91
CA SER A 181 24.74 -3.60 9.02
C SER A 181 23.62 -2.55 9.07
N ASP A 182 22.52 -2.79 8.34
CA ASP A 182 21.34 -1.92 8.32
C ASP A 182 20.26 -2.32 9.36
N ASN A 183 20.45 -3.45 10.05
CA ASN A 183 19.47 -4.04 10.98
C ASN A 183 18.10 -4.26 10.32
N ALA A 184 18.09 -4.64 9.04
CA ALA A 184 16.90 -4.67 8.21
C ALA A 184 16.71 -6.00 7.48
N LEU A 185 15.43 -6.31 7.21
CA LEU A 185 15.06 -7.29 6.20
C LEU A 185 14.71 -6.54 4.91
N GLU A 186 15.56 -6.67 3.92
CA GLU A 186 15.49 -5.92 2.67
C GLU A 186 14.93 -6.77 1.54
N PHE A 187 13.95 -6.21 0.85
CA PHE A 187 13.42 -6.75 -0.40
C PHE A 187 13.98 -5.88 -1.53
N ALA A 188 14.88 -6.45 -2.34
CA ALA A 188 15.38 -5.75 -3.53
C ALA A 188 14.22 -5.36 -4.46
N THR A 189 14.46 -4.43 -5.39
CA THR A 189 13.44 -4.03 -6.36
C THR A 189 12.82 -5.25 -7.06
N ASN A 190 11.48 -5.29 -7.12
CA ASN A 190 10.64 -6.40 -7.57
C ASN A 190 10.62 -7.68 -6.71
N ALA A 191 11.44 -7.80 -5.65
CA ALA A 191 11.22 -8.80 -4.62
C ALA A 191 9.93 -8.46 -3.87
N LYS A 192 9.15 -9.48 -3.51
CA LYS A 192 7.83 -9.31 -2.91
C LYS A 192 7.71 -10.08 -1.61
N ALA A 193 7.18 -9.44 -0.58
CA ALA A 193 6.53 -10.15 0.52
C ALA A 193 5.13 -10.56 0.05
N LYS A 194 4.81 -11.86 0.11
CA LYS A 194 3.53 -12.40 -0.36
C LYS A 194 2.82 -13.15 0.75
N PHE A 195 1.52 -12.89 0.92
CA PHE A 195 0.69 -13.53 1.93
C PHE A 195 -0.55 -14.14 1.30
N GLY A 196 -0.98 -15.29 1.83
CA GLY A 196 -2.13 -16.05 1.32
C GLY A 196 -1.77 -17.04 0.21
N SER A 197 -2.70 -17.97 -0.07
CA SER A 197 -2.56 -18.92 -1.16
C SER A 197 -3.15 -18.31 -2.43
N ALA A 198 -2.32 -18.06 -3.44
CA ALA A 198 -2.60 -17.36 -4.71
C ALA A 198 -2.22 -15.87 -4.78
N ASN A 199 -1.31 -15.40 -3.92
CA ASN A 199 -0.80 -14.02 -3.91
C ASN A 199 -1.86 -12.98 -3.52
N ASP A 200 -2.67 -13.27 -2.50
CA ASP A 200 -3.75 -12.38 -2.06
C ASP A 200 -3.21 -10.97 -1.76
N LEU A 201 -2.20 -10.86 -0.89
CA LEU A 201 -1.50 -9.61 -0.57
C LEU A 201 -0.04 -9.66 -1.01
N GLU A 202 0.40 -8.61 -1.71
CA GLU A 202 1.79 -8.37 -2.07
C GLU A 202 2.26 -7.00 -1.53
N ILE A 203 3.46 -6.96 -0.96
CA ILE A 203 4.15 -5.72 -0.55
C ILE A 203 5.51 -5.69 -1.25
N TYR A 204 5.76 -4.66 -2.06
CA TYR A 204 6.96 -4.57 -2.91
C TYR A 204 7.20 -3.15 -3.46
N SER A 205 8.36 -2.95 -4.08
CA SER A 205 8.67 -1.79 -4.92
C SER A 205 8.99 -2.21 -6.36
N ASP A 206 8.57 -1.41 -7.34
CA ASP A 206 8.89 -1.61 -8.77
C ASP A 206 10.09 -0.76 -9.25
N GLY A 207 10.74 -0.04 -8.34
CA GLY A 207 11.86 0.86 -8.60
C GLY A 207 11.45 2.32 -8.79
N THR A 208 10.16 2.60 -8.95
CA THR A 208 9.59 3.96 -8.99
C THR A 208 8.64 4.20 -7.82
N ASN A 209 7.75 3.25 -7.56
CA ASN A 209 6.71 3.34 -6.54
C ASN A 209 6.81 2.17 -5.54
N SER A 210 6.13 2.34 -4.41
CA SER A 210 5.94 1.31 -3.39
C SER A 210 4.47 0.89 -3.36
N TYR A 211 4.23 -0.40 -3.15
CA TYR A 211 2.90 -0.98 -3.22
C TYR A 211 2.57 -1.81 -1.99
N ILE A 212 1.33 -1.65 -1.52
CA ILE A 212 0.59 -2.62 -0.71
C ILE A 212 -0.61 -2.99 -1.58
N SER A 213 -0.58 -4.19 -2.18
CA SER A 213 -1.48 -4.54 -3.28
C SER A 213 -2.20 -5.85 -3.03
N GLU A 214 -3.51 -5.86 -3.20
CA GLU A 214 -4.30 -7.07 -3.31
C GLU A 214 -4.24 -7.56 -4.77
N SER A 215 -3.57 -8.69 -5.05
CA SER A 215 -3.29 -9.16 -6.42
C SER A 215 -3.79 -10.58 -6.66
N GLY A 216 -5.12 -10.77 -6.70
CA GLY A 216 -5.73 -12.04 -7.13
C GLY A 216 -6.93 -12.51 -6.31
N GLY A 217 -7.25 -11.86 -5.20
CA GLY A 217 -8.42 -12.15 -4.37
C GLY A 217 -9.65 -11.28 -4.67
N SER A 218 -10.84 -11.75 -4.30
CA SER A 218 -12.11 -10.98 -4.35
C SER A 218 -12.41 -10.21 -3.05
N GLY A 219 -11.41 -10.05 -2.17
CA GLY A 219 -11.53 -9.43 -0.85
C GLY A 219 -11.23 -7.93 -0.82
N ASN A 220 -11.24 -7.37 0.40
CA ASN A 220 -10.88 -5.98 0.68
C ASN A 220 -9.58 -5.94 1.51
N LEU A 221 -8.69 -4.99 1.22
CA LEU A 221 -7.61 -4.62 2.14
C LEU A 221 -8.21 -3.95 3.38
N LYS A 222 -8.08 -4.59 4.54
CA LYS A 222 -8.60 -4.06 5.81
C LYS A 222 -7.46 -3.46 6.64
N LEU A 223 -7.51 -2.15 6.88
CA LEU A 223 -6.66 -1.46 7.84
C LEU A 223 -7.47 -1.18 9.11
N GLN A 224 -7.09 -1.82 10.22
CA GLN A 224 -7.83 -1.74 11.48
C GLN A 224 -6.94 -1.20 12.59
N GLY A 225 -7.40 -0.16 13.26
CA GLY A 225 -6.71 0.49 14.38
C GLY A 225 -7.62 1.50 15.06
N GLN A 226 -7.20 2.05 16.20
CA GLN A 226 -7.94 3.12 16.87
C GLN A 226 -7.99 4.39 16.01
N THR A 227 -6.91 4.66 15.28
CA THR A 227 -6.82 5.73 14.29
C THR A 227 -6.01 5.20 13.11
N VAL A 228 -6.50 5.41 11.90
CA VAL A 228 -5.78 5.09 10.65
C VAL A 228 -5.45 6.40 9.95
N ARG A 229 -4.17 6.62 9.63
CA ARG A 229 -3.70 7.85 9.00
C ARG A 229 -2.92 7.59 7.72
N LEU A 230 -3.05 8.51 6.78
CA LEU A 230 -2.13 8.70 5.66
C LEU A 230 -1.38 10.01 5.93
N GLU A 231 -0.06 9.91 6.08
CA GLU A 231 0.81 11.03 6.45
C GLU A 231 1.91 11.20 5.42
N LYS A 232 2.37 12.45 5.25
CA LYS A 232 3.64 12.74 4.58
C LYS A 232 4.81 12.31 5.49
N THR A 233 5.99 12.18 4.90
CA THR A 233 7.23 11.81 5.63
C THR A 233 7.60 12.81 6.73
N ASP A 234 7.14 14.06 6.63
CA ASP A 234 7.34 15.11 7.65
C ASP A 234 6.28 15.08 8.78
N GLY A 235 5.34 14.13 8.74
CA GLY A 235 4.28 13.94 9.73
C GLY A 235 3.00 14.74 9.47
N GLU A 236 2.92 15.49 8.37
CA GLU A 236 1.68 16.17 7.98
C GLU A 236 0.60 15.16 7.59
N ILE A 237 -0.59 15.29 8.18
CA ILE A 237 -1.72 14.41 7.93
C ILE A 237 -2.39 14.79 6.60
N MET A 238 -2.67 13.80 5.75
CA MET A 238 -3.49 13.96 4.54
C MET A 238 -4.92 13.41 4.77
N LEU A 239 -5.02 12.28 5.48
CA LEU A 239 -6.28 11.64 5.87
C LEU A 239 -6.14 11.06 7.27
N GLU A 240 -7.16 11.22 8.10
CA GLU A 240 -7.29 10.57 9.40
C GLU A 240 -8.68 9.96 9.57
N ALA A 241 -8.77 8.67 9.91
CA ALA A 241 -10.01 8.02 10.29
C ALA A 241 -9.88 7.51 11.73
N THR A 242 -10.69 8.07 12.63
CA THR A 242 -10.70 7.67 14.05
C THR A 242 -11.86 6.73 14.34
N ASN A 243 -11.60 5.67 15.11
CA ASN A 243 -12.62 4.69 15.51
C ASN A 243 -13.75 5.39 16.29
N ASP A 244 -15.00 5.14 15.89
CA ASP A 244 -16.21 5.83 16.37
C ASP A 244 -16.18 7.38 16.24
N GLY A 245 -15.23 7.91 15.46
CA GLY A 245 -15.01 9.34 15.26
C GLY A 245 -15.23 9.77 13.81
N ALA A 246 -14.68 10.93 13.48
CA ALA A 246 -14.72 11.47 12.13
C ALA A 246 -13.67 10.81 11.22
N VAL A 247 -13.95 10.87 9.92
CA VAL A 247 -12.94 10.83 8.86
C VAL A 247 -12.66 12.25 8.43
N ASP A 248 -11.41 12.67 8.56
CA ASP A 248 -10.93 14.00 8.27
C ASP A 248 -10.01 13.99 7.04
N LEU A 249 -10.21 14.96 6.15
CA LEU A 249 -9.37 15.23 4.99
C LEU A 249 -8.64 16.56 5.16
N TYR A 250 -7.36 16.55 4.83
CA TYR A 250 -6.46 17.69 5.03
C TYR A 250 -5.79 18.10 3.71
N HIS A 251 -5.47 19.39 3.62
CA HIS A 251 -4.64 19.97 2.55
C HIS A 251 -3.67 20.98 3.18
N ASP A 252 -2.37 20.81 2.93
CA ASP A 252 -1.30 21.65 3.49
C ASP A 252 -1.45 21.88 5.01
N GLY A 253 -1.68 20.78 5.75
CA GLY A 253 -1.85 20.75 7.21
C GLY A 253 -3.18 21.30 7.72
N THR A 254 -4.05 21.80 6.84
CA THR A 254 -5.36 22.37 7.21
C THR A 254 -6.46 21.35 6.97
N LYS A 255 -7.30 21.09 7.98
CA LYS A 255 -8.50 20.26 7.83
C LYS A 255 -9.51 20.97 6.93
N ILE A 256 -9.88 20.34 5.82
CA ILE A 256 -10.82 20.90 4.84
C ILE A 256 -12.23 20.31 5.03
N ILE A 257 -12.35 18.98 5.14
CA ILE A 257 -13.65 18.30 5.30
C ILE A 257 -13.56 17.24 6.40
N SER A 258 -14.63 17.11 7.17
CA SER A 258 -14.80 16.12 8.22
C SER A 258 -16.16 15.41 8.08
N THR A 259 -16.24 14.11 8.39
CA THR A 259 -17.54 13.46 8.58
C THR A 259 -18.10 13.74 9.97
N THR A 260 -19.41 13.91 10.05
CA THR A 260 -20.19 14.01 11.28
C THR A 260 -21.22 12.89 11.33
N ALA A 261 -21.96 12.79 12.44
CA ALA A 261 -23.10 11.87 12.53
C ALA A 261 -24.19 12.13 11.47
N SER A 262 -24.22 13.31 10.85
CA SER A 262 -25.27 13.73 9.91
C SER A 262 -24.80 13.98 8.48
N GLY A 263 -23.50 13.80 8.19
CA GLY A 263 -22.96 14.03 6.84
C GLY A 263 -21.59 14.70 6.86
N LEU A 264 -21.33 15.61 5.92
CA LEU A 264 -20.06 16.33 5.79
C LEU A 264 -20.11 17.69 6.49
N ALA A 265 -19.02 18.08 7.13
CA ALA A 265 -18.79 19.41 7.64
C ALA A 265 -17.54 20.01 6.98
N ASN A 266 -17.62 21.29 6.60
CA ASN A 266 -16.44 22.10 6.34
C ASN A 266 -16.01 22.74 7.67
N ASN A 267 -14.78 22.46 8.11
CA ASN A 267 -14.27 22.93 9.39
C ASN A 267 -13.52 24.26 9.28
N SER A 268 -13.38 24.83 8.08
CA SER A 268 -12.68 26.10 7.87
C SER A 268 -13.29 26.90 6.70
N GLY A 269 -13.77 28.12 6.99
CA GLY A 269 -14.23 29.07 5.98
C GLY A 269 -15.50 28.64 5.24
N ASP A 270 -15.67 29.17 4.02
CA ASP A 270 -16.82 28.88 3.17
C ASP A 270 -16.72 27.50 2.54
N PHE A 271 -17.84 26.79 2.43
CA PHE A 271 -17.90 25.58 1.63
C PHE A 271 -18.01 25.94 0.13
N VAL A 272 -16.87 25.93 -0.56
CA VAL A 272 -16.78 26.29 -1.97
C VAL A 272 -16.92 25.03 -2.84
N LEU A 273 -17.98 24.99 -3.66
CA LEU A 273 -18.16 24.00 -4.71
C LEU A 273 -17.64 24.57 -6.04
N ASP A 274 -16.34 24.44 -6.29
CA ASP A 274 -15.73 24.83 -7.56
C ASP A 274 -15.80 23.67 -8.56
N VAL A 275 -16.66 23.81 -9.57
CA VAL A 275 -16.87 22.79 -10.61
C VAL A 275 -16.82 23.44 -11.99
N VAL A 276 -16.18 22.74 -12.94
CA VAL A 276 -16.10 23.21 -14.34
C VAL A 276 -17.43 23.07 -15.09
N GLY A 277 -18.26 22.12 -14.66
CA GLY A 277 -19.58 21.85 -15.22
C GLY A 277 -20.72 22.39 -14.35
N ASP A 278 -21.81 21.64 -14.28
CA ASP A 278 -22.97 21.99 -13.47
C ASP A 278 -22.94 21.31 -12.09
N ILE A 279 -23.64 21.93 -11.14
CA ILE A 279 -23.94 21.32 -9.84
C ILE A 279 -25.32 20.67 -9.92
N SER A 280 -25.38 19.36 -9.67
CA SER A 280 -26.64 18.61 -9.55
C SER A 280 -26.96 18.35 -8.09
N LEU A 281 -28.12 18.83 -7.63
CA LEU A 281 -28.63 18.63 -6.27
C LEU A 281 -29.89 17.75 -6.32
N ASP A 282 -29.69 16.43 -6.25
CA ASP A 282 -30.76 15.42 -6.36
C ASP A 282 -31.21 14.91 -4.99
N ALA A 283 -32.07 15.69 -4.33
CA ALA A 283 -32.61 15.33 -3.02
C ALA A 283 -33.82 14.40 -3.17
N GLY A 284 -33.66 13.12 -2.82
CA GLY A 284 -34.77 12.13 -2.82
C GLY A 284 -35.92 12.46 -1.87
N GLY A 285 -35.69 13.34 -0.89
CA GLY A 285 -36.73 13.87 0.01
C GLY A 285 -37.61 14.98 -0.59
N GLY A 286 -37.26 15.47 -1.79
CA GLY A 286 -38.01 16.50 -2.52
C GLY A 286 -37.58 17.95 -2.28
N ASP A 287 -36.78 18.21 -1.23
CA ASP A 287 -36.35 19.55 -0.85
C ASP A 287 -34.82 19.69 -0.81
N ILE A 288 -34.31 20.79 -1.37
CA ILE A 288 -32.99 21.33 -1.02
C ILE A 288 -33.22 22.32 0.13
N VAL A 289 -32.71 21.98 1.30
CA VAL A 289 -32.90 22.75 2.54
C VAL A 289 -31.86 23.87 2.64
N LEU A 290 -32.31 25.08 2.96
CA LEU A 290 -31.46 26.22 3.29
C LEU A 290 -31.56 26.50 4.78
N GLY A 291 -30.46 26.33 5.51
CA GLY A 291 -30.42 26.47 6.95
C GLY A 291 -29.20 27.24 7.44
N ASP A 292 -29.33 27.77 8.64
CA ASP A 292 -28.31 28.53 9.37
C ASP A 292 -28.31 28.06 10.84
N ASP A 293 -27.16 27.61 11.34
CA ASP A 293 -26.96 27.08 12.69
C ASP A 293 -28.09 26.16 13.20
N GLY A 294 -28.47 25.18 12.37
CA GLY A 294 -29.50 24.18 12.69
C GLY A 294 -30.95 24.65 12.49
N THR A 295 -31.17 25.90 12.05
CA THR A 295 -32.49 26.46 11.75
C THR A 295 -32.71 26.57 10.25
N GLN A 296 -33.77 25.93 9.74
CA GLN A 296 -34.18 26.12 8.34
C GLN A 296 -34.80 27.51 8.16
N PHE A 297 -34.26 28.32 7.24
CA PHE A 297 -34.86 29.60 6.84
C PHE A 297 -35.52 29.54 5.46
N GLY A 298 -35.30 28.49 4.68
CA GLY A 298 -35.98 28.28 3.41
C GLY A 298 -35.71 26.91 2.79
N SER A 299 -36.31 26.69 1.63
CA SER A 299 -36.02 25.52 0.79
C SER A 299 -36.34 25.76 -0.67
N LEU A 300 -35.70 24.98 -1.53
CA LEU A 300 -36.08 24.79 -2.93
C LEU A 300 -36.80 23.44 -3.00
N THR A 301 -38.12 23.49 -3.13
CA THR A 301 -38.99 22.32 -3.07
C THR A 301 -39.40 21.90 -4.47
N ASN A 302 -39.27 20.61 -4.78
CA ASN A 302 -39.88 20.00 -5.95
C ASN A 302 -41.33 19.59 -5.63
N SER A 303 -42.29 20.20 -6.33
CA SER A 303 -43.70 19.82 -6.24
C SER A 303 -44.25 19.56 -7.63
N SER A 304 -44.54 18.30 -7.97
CA SER A 304 -45.01 17.91 -9.30
C SER A 304 -44.10 18.39 -10.44
N SER A 305 -42.78 18.28 -10.26
CA SER A 305 -41.74 18.76 -11.20
C SER A 305 -41.64 20.28 -11.34
N ASN A 306 -42.32 21.04 -10.47
CA ASN A 306 -42.20 22.48 -10.40
C ASN A 306 -41.29 22.87 -9.23
N LEU A 307 -40.52 23.93 -9.42
CA LEU A 307 -39.76 24.56 -8.34
C LEU A 307 -40.69 25.44 -7.50
N ILE A 308 -40.67 25.23 -6.18
CA ILE A 308 -41.27 26.12 -5.20
C ILE A 308 -40.16 26.70 -4.33
N ILE A 309 -40.11 28.02 -4.21
CA ILE A 309 -39.22 28.70 -3.27
C ILE A 309 -39.99 28.94 -1.98
N LYS A 310 -39.46 28.43 -0.87
CA LYS A 310 -40.02 28.56 0.48
C LYS A 310 -39.24 29.57 1.31
N SER A 311 -39.96 30.40 2.07
CA SER A 311 -39.42 31.22 3.16
C SER A 311 -39.92 30.65 4.47
N GLY A 312 -39.03 30.04 5.25
CA GLY A 312 -39.41 29.09 6.30
C GLY A 312 -40.31 28.00 5.71
N SER A 313 -41.51 27.83 6.25
CA SER A 313 -42.51 26.88 5.76
C SER A 313 -43.46 27.45 4.70
N THR A 314 -43.43 28.77 4.46
CA THR A 314 -44.37 29.47 3.58
C THR A 314 -43.91 29.44 2.14
N THR A 315 -44.82 29.11 1.21
CA THR A 315 -44.56 29.27 -0.23
C THR A 315 -44.42 30.76 -0.56
N ALA A 316 -43.24 31.18 -1.00
CA ALA A 316 -43.01 32.55 -1.47
C ALA A 316 -43.35 32.68 -2.96
N ALA A 317 -42.87 31.73 -3.77
CA ALA A 317 -43.10 31.69 -5.21
C ALA A 317 -43.22 30.25 -5.72
N THR A 318 -44.13 30.04 -6.67
CA THR A 318 -44.30 28.78 -7.39
C THR A 318 -43.96 28.99 -8.86
N PHE A 319 -43.00 28.23 -9.38
CA PHE A 319 -42.60 28.22 -10.78
C PHE A 319 -43.32 27.06 -11.48
N SER A 320 -44.31 27.35 -12.32
CA SER A 320 -45.11 26.33 -13.00
C SER A 320 -45.03 26.51 -14.52
N GLY A 321 -44.26 25.65 -15.18
CA GLY A 321 -43.94 25.82 -16.61
C GLY A 321 -43.23 27.15 -16.85
N ALA A 322 -43.81 28.00 -17.68
CA ALA A 322 -43.28 29.34 -17.98
C ALA A 322 -43.76 30.44 -17.01
N ASN A 323 -44.57 30.11 -16.00
CA ASN A 323 -45.21 31.07 -15.11
C ASN A 323 -44.57 31.11 -13.73
N VAL A 324 -44.65 32.27 -13.08
CA VAL A 324 -44.34 32.43 -11.66
C VAL A 324 -45.54 33.04 -10.94
N THR A 325 -45.98 32.39 -9.87
CA THR A 325 -47.03 32.92 -8.98
C THR A 325 -46.41 33.26 -7.64
N PHE A 326 -46.44 34.54 -7.27
CA PHE A 326 -46.08 34.99 -5.93
C PHE A 326 -47.28 34.80 -4.99
N ALA A 327 -47.06 34.21 -3.82
CA ALA A 327 -48.13 33.98 -2.85
C ALA A 327 -48.55 35.27 -2.12
N GLY A 328 -47.67 36.27 -2.08
CA GLY A 328 -47.86 37.54 -1.39
C GLY A 328 -47.76 38.76 -2.31
N THR A 329 -47.41 39.89 -1.71
CA THR A 329 -47.22 41.16 -2.42
C THR A 329 -45.83 41.25 -3.02
N LEU A 330 -45.71 41.79 -4.23
CA LEU A 330 -44.43 42.16 -4.83
C LEU A 330 -44.11 43.62 -4.51
N ALA A 331 -43.27 43.85 -3.49
CA ALA A 331 -42.73 45.17 -3.20
C ALA A 331 -41.50 45.42 -4.09
N SER A 332 -41.64 46.31 -5.07
CA SER A 332 -40.60 46.66 -6.04
C SER A 332 -40.60 48.16 -6.30
N GLY A 333 -39.50 48.68 -6.85
CA GLY A 333 -39.43 50.06 -7.35
C GLY A 333 -40.32 50.24 -8.58
N ALA A 334 -39.74 50.27 -9.77
CA ALA A 334 -40.52 50.27 -11.02
C ALA A 334 -40.81 48.82 -11.47
N ILE A 335 -42.04 48.56 -11.91
CA ILE A 335 -42.40 47.33 -12.62
C ILE A 335 -42.51 47.67 -14.11
N THR A 336 -41.69 47.02 -14.94
CA THR A 336 -41.71 47.17 -16.40
C THR A 336 -42.07 45.84 -17.04
N SER A 337 -43.04 45.84 -17.95
CA SER A 337 -43.47 44.65 -18.70
C SER A 337 -43.32 44.91 -20.19
N SER A 338 -42.79 43.94 -20.95
CA SER A 338 -42.79 43.97 -22.42
C SER A 338 -44.15 43.58 -23.01
N GLY A 339 -45.05 43.03 -22.18
CA GLY A 339 -46.42 42.72 -22.52
C GLY A 339 -47.40 43.62 -21.77
N ASN A 340 -48.68 43.23 -21.80
CA ASN A 340 -49.73 43.95 -21.09
C ASN A 340 -49.64 43.72 -19.57
N ILE A 341 -49.99 44.74 -18.80
CA ILE A 341 -50.32 44.61 -17.38
C ILE A 341 -51.84 44.56 -17.30
N THR A 342 -52.38 43.45 -16.83
CA THR A 342 -53.81 43.25 -16.65
C THR A 342 -54.13 43.05 -15.17
N ALA A 343 -55.32 43.49 -14.77
CA ALA A 343 -55.88 43.19 -13.46
C ALA A 343 -57.15 42.37 -13.66
N TYR A 344 -57.43 41.45 -12.73
CA TYR A 344 -58.65 40.67 -12.80
C TYR A 344 -59.89 41.57 -12.73
N SER A 345 -60.75 41.49 -13.74
CA SER A 345 -61.97 42.29 -13.83
C SER A 345 -63.24 41.46 -14.00
N ASP A 346 -63.13 40.13 -13.91
CA ASP A 346 -64.22 39.17 -14.11
C ASP A 346 -65.39 39.43 -13.14
N GLN A 347 -66.62 39.31 -13.63
CA GLN A 347 -67.83 39.50 -12.82
C GLN A 347 -67.90 38.52 -11.65
N GLN A 348 -67.39 37.30 -11.81
CA GLN A 348 -67.39 36.28 -10.75
C GLN A 348 -66.55 36.67 -9.53
N LEU A 349 -65.61 37.60 -9.70
CA LEU A 349 -64.74 38.11 -8.65
C LEU A 349 -65.29 39.38 -7.98
N LYS A 350 -66.52 39.79 -8.33
CA LYS A 350 -67.13 41.05 -7.89
C LYS A 350 -68.53 40.83 -7.35
N SER A 351 -68.88 41.58 -6.32
CA SER A 351 -70.23 41.63 -5.73
C SER A 351 -70.64 43.11 -5.54
N ASP A 352 -71.93 43.36 -5.32
CA ASP A 352 -72.50 44.71 -5.18
C ASP A 352 -72.12 45.68 -6.33
N ILE A 353 -72.22 45.20 -7.57
CA ILE A 353 -71.83 45.96 -8.76
C ILE A 353 -72.87 47.05 -9.03
N LYS A 354 -72.44 48.32 -8.90
CA LYS A 354 -73.24 49.53 -9.15
C LYS A 354 -72.55 50.42 -10.16
N THR A 355 -73.35 51.20 -10.90
CA THR A 355 -72.83 52.30 -11.72
C THR A 355 -72.26 53.39 -10.81
N ILE A 356 -71.20 54.07 -11.27
CA ILE A 356 -70.62 55.20 -10.54
C ILE A 356 -71.53 56.41 -10.77
N ASP A 357 -72.25 56.84 -9.73
CA ASP A 357 -73.11 58.02 -9.78
C ASP A 357 -72.32 59.32 -9.65
N ASN A 358 -72.81 60.39 -10.30
CA ASN A 358 -72.22 61.73 -10.33
C ASN A 358 -70.73 61.68 -10.72
N ALA A 359 -70.41 60.86 -11.73
CA ALA A 359 -69.05 60.61 -12.13
C ALA A 359 -68.38 61.87 -12.69
N LEU A 360 -69.12 62.70 -13.44
CA LEU A 360 -68.64 63.96 -14.00
C LEU A 360 -68.28 64.95 -12.89
N ASP A 361 -69.11 65.10 -11.87
CA ASP A 361 -68.82 65.97 -10.72
C ASP A 361 -67.58 65.49 -9.96
N LYS A 362 -67.49 64.18 -9.69
CA LYS A 362 -66.33 63.60 -9.00
C LYS A 362 -65.05 63.78 -9.80
N VAL A 363 -65.06 63.48 -11.10
CA VAL A 363 -63.89 63.69 -11.98
C VAL A 363 -63.53 65.17 -12.09
N SER A 364 -64.52 66.08 -12.11
CA SER A 364 -64.27 67.52 -12.13
C SER A 364 -63.59 68.04 -10.86
N GLN A 365 -63.75 67.33 -9.73
CA GLN A 365 -63.04 67.62 -8.48
C GLN A 365 -61.64 66.98 -8.44
N MET A 366 -61.35 65.98 -9.28
CA MET A 366 -60.03 65.33 -9.33
C MET A 366 -59.01 66.26 -9.99
N ARG A 367 -57.95 66.59 -9.27
CA ARG A 367 -56.92 67.51 -9.76
C ARG A 367 -55.75 66.74 -10.39
N GLY A 368 -55.58 66.90 -11.70
CA GLY A 368 -54.35 66.52 -12.40
C GLY A 368 -53.21 67.47 -12.05
N VAL A 369 -52.05 66.94 -11.66
CA VAL A 369 -50.88 67.71 -11.26
C VAL A 369 -49.63 67.27 -12.03
N THR A 370 -48.67 68.19 -12.18
CA THR A 370 -47.29 67.85 -12.53
C THR A 370 -46.41 68.00 -11.29
N PHE A 371 -45.39 67.16 -11.17
CA PHE A 371 -44.49 67.14 -10.03
C PHE A 371 -43.11 66.62 -10.43
N ILE A 372 -42.12 66.80 -9.55
CA ILE A 372 -40.79 66.20 -9.70
C ILE A 372 -40.64 65.15 -8.62
N LYS A 373 -40.31 63.91 -9.03
CA LYS A 373 -39.95 62.82 -8.11
C LYS A 373 -38.69 62.15 -8.65
N ASP A 374 -37.69 61.96 -7.79
CA ASP A 374 -36.39 61.38 -8.16
C ASP A 374 -35.76 62.10 -9.37
N ASP A 375 -35.77 63.45 -9.33
CA ASP A 375 -35.30 64.37 -10.38
C ASP A 375 -35.97 64.21 -11.76
N LYS A 376 -37.11 63.50 -11.82
CA LYS A 376 -37.89 63.31 -13.04
C LYS A 376 -39.20 64.08 -12.97
N GLN A 377 -39.40 64.99 -13.93
CA GLN A 377 -40.69 65.61 -14.17
C GLN A 377 -41.71 64.52 -14.54
N SER A 378 -42.82 64.46 -13.82
CA SER A 378 -43.89 63.49 -13.97
C SER A 378 -45.25 64.18 -13.84
N SER A 379 -46.32 63.45 -14.15
CA SER A 379 -47.70 63.91 -14.02
C SER A 379 -48.58 62.82 -13.42
N GLY A 380 -49.62 63.22 -12.70
CA GLY A 380 -50.54 62.29 -12.08
C GLY A 380 -51.54 62.98 -11.17
N VAL A 381 -51.92 62.31 -10.10
CA VAL A 381 -52.84 62.81 -9.06
C VAL A 381 -52.17 62.71 -7.68
N ILE A 382 -52.65 63.52 -6.73
CA ILE A 382 -52.21 63.46 -5.32
C ILE A 382 -53.13 62.50 -4.56
N ALA A 383 -52.57 61.45 -3.95
CA ALA A 383 -53.36 60.40 -3.29
C ALA A 383 -54.29 60.93 -2.18
N GLN A 384 -53.83 61.91 -1.39
CA GLN A 384 -54.60 62.55 -0.32
C GLN A 384 -55.78 63.40 -0.84
N GLU A 385 -55.67 63.92 -2.06
CA GLU A 385 -56.77 64.64 -2.72
C GLU A 385 -57.78 63.66 -3.29
N MET A 386 -57.29 62.59 -3.93
CA MET A 386 -58.11 61.49 -4.43
C MET A 386 -58.92 60.82 -3.32
N GLU A 387 -58.34 60.63 -2.14
CA GLU A 387 -58.99 59.97 -0.99
C GLU A 387 -60.29 60.67 -0.55
N LYS A 388 -60.38 62.00 -0.71
CA LYS A 388 -61.57 62.78 -0.35
C LYS A 388 -62.73 62.60 -1.33
N ILE A 389 -62.43 62.16 -2.56
CA ILE A 389 -63.37 62.10 -3.69
C ILE A 389 -63.76 60.64 -3.99
N ALA A 390 -62.77 59.76 -4.07
CA ALA A 390 -62.88 58.34 -4.41
C ALA A 390 -61.92 57.53 -3.51
N PRO A 391 -62.24 57.37 -2.22
CA PRO A 391 -61.36 56.74 -1.23
C PRO A 391 -60.95 55.31 -1.60
N GLU A 392 -61.80 54.58 -2.31
CA GLU A 392 -61.53 53.20 -2.74
C GLU A 392 -60.45 53.08 -3.83
N LEU A 393 -60.04 54.19 -4.45
CA LEU A 393 -58.90 54.22 -5.37
C LEU A 393 -57.56 54.38 -4.66
N VAL A 394 -57.57 54.66 -3.34
CA VAL A 394 -56.38 54.96 -2.56
C VAL A 394 -56.06 53.78 -1.64
N ILE A 395 -54.83 53.29 -1.74
CA ILE A 395 -54.32 52.24 -0.86
C ILE A 395 -53.45 52.91 0.20
N ASP A 396 -53.78 52.65 1.47
CA ASP A 396 -53.05 53.18 2.62
C ASP A 396 -51.91 52.23 3.03
N GLY A 397 -50.67 52.67 2.85
CA GLY A 397 -49.45 51.97 3.26
C GLY A 397 -48.52 52.92 4.02
N GLU A 398 -47.20 52.68 3.99
CA GLU A 398 -46.24 53.69 4.49
C GLU A 398 -46.42 55.03 3.78
N TYR A 399 -46.71 54.98 2.48
CA TYR A 399 -47.16 56.10 1.68
C TYR A 399 -48.48 55.74 0.98
N LYS A 400 -49.42 56.67 0.93
CA LYS A 400 -50.67 56.50 0.17
C LYS A 400 -50.36 56.38 -1.32
N SER A 401 -50.98 55.41 -1.98
CA SER A 401 -50.83 55.15 -3.42
C SER A 401 -52.19 55.11 -4.11
N VAL A 402 -52.21 55.30 -5.44
CA VAL A 402 -53.46 55.36 -6.23
C VAL A 402 -53.50 54.22 -7.23
N ALA A 403 -54.63 53.51 -7.27
CA ALA A 403 -54.95 52.51 -8.29
C ALA A 403 -55.30 53.19 -9.63
N TYR A 404 -54.28 53.70 -10.34
CA TYR A 404 -54.45 54.46 -11.58
C TYR A 404 -55.33 53.75 -12.63
N GLY A 405 -55.18 52.43 -12.77
CA GLY A 405 -56.01 51.65 -13.70
C GLY A 405 -57.51 51.69 -13.37
N ASN A 406 -57.86 51.88 -12.09
CA ASN A 406 -59.25 51.90 -11.64
C ASN A 406 -59.91 53.28 -11.86
N ILE A 407 -59.13 54.35 -12.03
CA ILE A 407 -59.64 55.68 -12.40
C ILE A 407 -60.41 55.62 -13.73
N VAL A 408 -60.07 54.68 -14.62
CA VAL A 408 -60.73 54.51 -15.92
C VAL A 408 -62.25 54.30 -15.78
N GLY A 409 -62.73 53.63 -14.74
CA GLY A 409 -64.16 53.45 -14.49
C GLY A 409 -64.88 54.80 -14.29
N TYR A 410 -64.28 55.71 -13.53
CA TYR A 410 -64.78 57.06 -13.30
C TYR A 410 -64.82 57.87 -14.61
N LEU A 411 -63.74 57.81 -15.38
CA LEU A 411 -63.63 58.54 -16.65
C LEU A 411 -64.68 58.08 -17.67
N ILE A 412 -64.99 56.78 -17.72
CA ILE A 412 -66.01 56.22 -18.63
C ILE A 412 -67.39 56.82 -18.32
N GLU A 413 -67.83 56.79 -17.06
CA GLU A 413 -69.15 57.31 -16.69
C GLU A 413 -69.21 58.85 -16.78
N ALA A 414 -68.13 59.56 -16.42
CA ALA A 414 -68.04 61.02 -16.57
C ALA A 414 -68.22 61.46 -18.03
N VAL A 415 -67.61 60.75 -18.99
CA VAL A 415 -67.78 61.03 -20.43
C VAL A 415 -69.22 60.76 -20.88
N LYS A 416 -69.88 59.72 -20.34
CA LYS A 416 -71.29 59.43 -20.65
C LYS A 416 -72.21 60.52 -20.11
N GLU A 417 -72.02 60.96 -18.88
CA GLU A 417 -72.75 62.07 -18.27
C GLU A 417 -72.55 63.37 -19.06
N LEU A 418 -71.30 63.74 -19.36
CA LEU A 418 -70.97 64.94 -20.15
C LEU A 418 -71.62 64.92 -21.54
N LYS A 419 -71.67 63.75 -22.19
CA LYS A 419 -72.36 63.59 -23.48
C LYS A 419 -73.85 63.88 -23.35
N VAL A 420 -74.50 63.42 -22.28
CA VAL A 420 -75.92 63.68 -22.03
C VAL A 420 -76.17 65.17 -21.81
N GLU A 421 -75.33 65.84 -21.04
CA GLU A 421 -75.42 67.30 -20.84
C GLU A 421 -75.23 68.07 -22.14
N LEU A 422 -74.22 67.70 -22.94
CA LEU A 422 -73.95 68.34 -24.23
C LEU A 422 -75.13 68.20 -25.20
N GLU A 423 -75.70 67.00 -25.33
CA GLU A 423 -76.85 66.77 -26.21
C GLU A 423 -78.11 67.48 -25.70
N THR A 424 -78.26 67.61 -24.38
CA THR A 424 -79.31 68.43 -23.78
C THR A 424 -79.11 69.92 -24.09
N HIS A 425 -77.86 70.40 -24.00
CA HIS A 425 -77.53 71.78 -24.30
C HIS A 425 -77.73 72.14 -25.77
N LYS A 426 -77.32 71.26 -26.70
CA LYS A 426 -77.55 71.44 -28.15
C LYS A 426 -79.03 71.53 -28.51
N LYS A 427 -79.88 70.68 -27.91
CA LYS A 427 -81.34 70.75 -28.13
C LYS A 427 -81.93 72.08 -27.68
N ASN A 428 -81.35 72.70 -26.67
CA ASN A 428 -81.79 73.98 -26.12
C ASN A 428 -81.15 75.20 -26.82
N CYS A 429 -80.22 74.99 -27.76
CA CYS A 429 -79.59 76.05 -28.52
C CYS A 429 -80.32 76.24 -29.86
N HIS A 430 -81.22 77.22 -29.95
CA HIS A 430 -81.78 77.68 -31.23
C HIS A 430 -80.80 78.68 -31.84
N CYS A 431 -80.00 78.27 -32.83
CA CYS A 431 -79.21 79.20 -33.62
C CYS A 431 -80.18 80.18 -34.33
N LYS A 432 -79.97 81.49 -34.17
CA LYS A 432 -80.57 82.47 -35.07
C LYS A 432 -79.90 82.29 -36.43
N GLU A 433 -80.65 81.77 -37.39
CA GLU A 433 -80.29 81.87 -38.81
C GLU A 433 -80.35 83.36 -39.19
N GLU A 434 -79.23 83.93 -39.63
CA GLU A 434 -79.19 85.23 -40.33
C GLU A 434 -79.53 85.06 -41.81
#